data_AF-A0A258FPU3-F1
#
_entry.id   AF-A0A258FPU3-F1
#
_cell.length_a   1.000
_cell.length_b   1.000
_cell.length_c   1.000
_cell.angle_alpha   90.00
_cell.angle_beta   90.00
_cell.angle_gamma   90.00
#
_symmetry.space_group_name_H-M   'P 1'
#
loop_
_entity.id
_entity.type
_entity.pdbx_description
1 polymer ?
#
loop_
_entity_poly.entity_id
_entity_poly.type
_entity_poly.pdbx_seq_one_letter_code
_entity_poly.pdbx_strand_id
1 'polypeptide(L)'
;MLTGLAVAPSLANAAPSLAQEADLTATEIVQRAHAAAGGPDWMRPRSLTLRGRGSFWPQGTDAGRIEVPDYRMWRVYPAASTEAHAANGWVRIDATLADGSTYFQAAYDGETSYNQNGPIPGAQASREWSENFGFGIIRFALDEGFSLDRLPDDAADGRAMHVVRVNDPQGGKTLFGIAADDYAILWLGFSTARGWHERRYSDFYRNPGVSFVQPGRVRLYYDGVKQNEIVWTDYALNEDLPRSLFQIGG
;
A
#
# COMPACT_ATOMS: atom_id res chain seq x y z
N MET A 1 46.77 26.84 -56.56
CA MET A 1 45.37 26.40 -56.34
C MET A 1 45.28 25.83 -54.94
N LEU A 2 44.47 26.45 -54.09
CA LEU A 2 44.20 26.05 -52.71
C LEU A 2 43.21 24.89 -52.66
N THR A 3 43.41 23.94 -51.74
CA THR A 3 42.32 23.14 -51.17
C THR A 3 42.61 22.93 -49.68
N GLY A 4 41.84 23.62 -48.85
CA GLY A 4 41.90 23.55 -47.40
C GLY A 4 41.06 22.39 -46.86
N LEU A 5 41.54 21.75 -45.79
CA LEU A 5 40.76 20.82 -44.99
C LEU A 5 39.76 21.59 -44.13
N ALA A 6 38.47 21.27 -44.26
CA ALA A 6 37.43 21.71 -43.35
C ALA A 6 37.33 20.73 -42.17
N VAL A 7 37.56 21.22 -40.95
CA VAL A 7 37.30 20.50 -39.70
C VAL A 7 35.87 20.82 -39.29
N ALA A 8 35.00 19.81 -39.21
CA ALA A 8 33.65 19.96 -38.69
C ALA A 8 33.67 20.02 -37.15
N PRO A 9 32.98 20.98 -36.51
CA PRO A 9 32.86 20.99 -35.06
C PRO A 9 31.90 19.89 -34.60
N SER A 10 32.35 19.06 -33.67
CA SER A 10 31.49 18.13 -32.94
C SER A 10 30.69 18.91 -31.92
N LEU A 11 29.38 19.05 -32.15
CA LEU A 11 28.45 19.55 -31.14
C LEU A 11 28.32 18.47 -30.06
N ALA A 12 28.98 18.67 -28.92
CA ALA A 12 28.72 17.92 -27.72
C ALA A 12 27.28 18.23 -27.29
N ASN A 13 26.38 17.27 -27.45
CA ASN A 13 25.09 17.29 -26.78
C ASN A 13 25.36 17.21 -25.28
N ALA A 14 25.34 18.36 -24.60
CA ALA A 14 25.13 18.39 -23.17
C ALA A 14 23.71 17.86 -22.93
N ALA A 15 23.63 16.59 -22.54
CA ALA A 15 22.40 16.07 -21.94
C ALA A 15 22.04 17.02 -20.78
N PRO A 16 20.77 17.41 -20.62
CA PRO A 16 20.35 18.15 -19.44
C PRO A 16 20.76 17.29 -18.25
N SER A 17 21.67 17.81 -17.42
CA SER A 17 21.91 17.24 -16.11
C SER A 17 20.55 17.25 -15.43
N LEU A 18 20.02 16.07 -15.11
CA LEU A 18 19.03 15.96 -14.03
C LEU A 18 19.66 16.74 -12.88
N ALA A 19 19.12 17.93 -12.62
CA ALA A 19 19.53 18.71 -11.48
C ALA A 19 19.40 17.74 -10.31
N GLN A 20 20.55 17.43 -9.72
CA GLN A 20 20.66 16.60 -8.54
C GLN A 20 19.83 17.33 -7.49
N GLU A 21 18.54 16.96 -7.36
CA GLU A 21 17.75 17.31 -6.19
C GLU A 21 18.66 16.97 -5.03
N ALA A 22 18.97 17.97 -4.19
CA ALA A 22 19.79 17.78 -3.01
C ALA A 22 19.32 16.50 -2.32
N ASP A 23 20.25 15.59 -1.99
CA ASP A 23 19.94 14.22 -1.52
C ASP A 23 18.88 14.30 -0.41
N LEU A 24 17.61 14.07 -0.78
CA LEU A 24 16.50 14.24 0.14
C LEU A 24 16.67 13.28 1.30
N THR A 25 16.49 13.78 2.51
CA THR A 25 16.45 12.94 3.71
C THR A 25 15.20 12.07 3.70
N ALA A 26 15.24 10.94 4.41
CA ALA A 26 14.07 10.06 4.53
C ALA A 26 12.85 10.80 5.11
N THR A 27 13.08 11.72 6.06
CA THR A 27 12.03 12.56 6.67
C THR A 27 11.37 13.46 5.64
N GLU A 28 12.15 14.17 4.81
CA GLU A 28 11.60 15.05 3.77
C GLU A 28 10.78 14.26 2.74
N ILE A 29 11.26 13.07 2.36
CA ILE A 29 10.57 12.20 1.41
C ILE A 29 9.22 11.74 1.98
N VAL A 30 9.18 11.32 3.25
CA VAL A 30 7.92 10.92 3.91
C VAL A 30 6.96 12.10 4.07
N GLN A 31 7.46 13.30 4.42
CA GLN A 31 6.64 14.51 4.49
C GLN A 31 6.01 14.86 3.12
N ARG A 32 6.79 14.78 2.03
CA ARG A 32 6.28 15.00 0.67
C ARG A 32 5.28 13.92 0.26
N ALA A 33 5.51 12.66 0.63
CA ALA A 33 4.56 11.57 0.39
C ALA A 33 3.25 11.76 1.14
N HIS A 34 3.29 12.19 2.40
CA HIS A 34 2.09 12.55 3.16
C HIS A 34 1.32 13.67 2.48
N ALA A 35 1.99 14.75 2.09
CA ALA A 35 1.36 15.86 1.38
C ALA A 35 0.73 15.41 0.05
N ALA A 36 1.45 14.63 -0.75
CA ALA A 36 0.98 14.10 -2.04
C ALA A 36 -0.24 13.18 -1.88
N ALA A 37 -0.29 12.39 -0.80
CA ALA A 37 -1.39 11.48 -0.54
C ALA A 37 -2.68 12.16 -0.04
N GLY A 38 -2.63 13.45 0.31
CA GLY A 38 -3.77 14.21 0.86
C GLY A 38 -3.53 14.79 2.26
N GLY A 39 -2.30 14.76 2.76
CA GLY A 39 -1.93 15.36 4.04
C GLY A 39 -2.74 14.79 5.21
N PRO A 40 -3.24 15.64 6.12
CA PRO A 40 -3.98 15.19 7.31
C PRO A 40 -5.19 14.30 7.01
N ASP A 41 -5.92 14.55 5.92
CA ASP A 41 -7.11 13.76 5.54
C ASP A 41 -6.73 12.30 5.22
N TRP A 42 -5.52 12.08 4.70
CA TRP A 42 -4.99 10.76 4.39
C TRP A 42 -4.25 10.11 5.55
N MET A 43 -3.54 10.91 6.35
CA MET A 43 -2.81 10.44 7.52
C MET A 43 -3.74 9.99 8.65
N ARG A 44 -4.83 10.73 8.88
CA ARG A 44 -5.74 10.52 10.02
C ARG A 44 -7.22 10.40 9.59
N PRO A 45 -7.57 9.57 8.58
CA PRO A 45 -8.97 9.26 8.32
C PRO A 45 -9.56 8.50 9.51
N ARG A 46 -10.84 8.72 9.80
CA ARG A 46 -11.58 7.99 10.83
C ARG A 46 -11.97 6.60 10.31
N SER A 47 -12.44 6.55 9.07
CA SER A 47 -12.81 5.30 8.39
C SER A 47 -12.61 5.39 6.87
N LEU A 48 -12.53 4.23 6.24
CA LEU A 48 -12.46 4.06 4.79
C LEU A 48 -13.31 2.86 4.38
N THR A 49 -14.21 3.09 3.43
CA THR A 49 -14.93 2.05 2.70
C THR A 49 -14.40 2.01 1.28
N LEU A 50 -14.15 0.81 0.76
CA LEU A 50 -13.68 0.58 -0.61
C LEU A 50 -14.57 -0.44 -1.31
N ARG A 51 -14.85 -0.20 -2.59
CA ARG A 51 -15.52 -1.16 -3.47
C ARG A 51 -14.73 -1.33 -4.76
N GLY A 52 -14.66 -2.57 -5.22
CA GLY A 52 -13.93 -2.92 -6.42
C GLY A 52 -14.12 -4.38 -6.81
N ARG A 53 -13.09 -4.90 -7.49
CA ARG A 53 -12.99 -6.29 -7.94
C ARG A 53 -11.60 -6.84 -7.66
N GLY A 54 -11.47 -8.15 -7.56
CA GLY A 54 -10.20 -8.82 -7.32
C GLY A 54 -9.97 -10.01 -8.24
N SER A 55 -8.70 -10.25 -8.58
CA SER A 55 -8.22 -11.52 -9.12
C SER A 55 -7.25 -12.14 -8.12
N PHE A 56 -7.42 -13.43 -7.83
CA PHE A 56 -6.62 -14.17 -6.84
C PHE A 56 -5.94 -15.36 -7.50
N TRP A 57 -4.71 -15.67 -7.07
CA TRP A 57 -3.91 -16.81 -7.52
C TRP A 57 -3.44 -17.59 -6.29
N PRO A 58 -4.31 -18.39 -5.64
CA PRO A 58 -3.99 -19.03 -4.36
C PRO A 58 -2.80 -20.00 -4.43
N GLN A 59 -2.59 -20.62 -5.60
CA GLN A 59 -1.45 -21.51 -5.88
C GLN A 59 -0.29 -20.77 -6.56
N GLY A 60 -0.36 -19.45 -6.73
CA GLY A 60 0.63 -18.66 -7.45
C GLY A 60 0.71 -18.95 -8.96
N THR A 61 -0.30 -19.61 -9.54
CA THR A 61 -0.34 -19.99 -10.97
C THR A 61 -1.62 -19.51 -11.63
N ASP A 62 -1.54 -19.14 -12.90
CA ASP A 62 -2.70 -18.62 -13.66
C ASP A 62 -3.80 -19.68 -13.85
N ALA A 63 -3.45 -20.97 -13.88
CA ALA A 63 -4.40 -22.07 -13.93
C ALA A 63 -5.36 -22.11 -12.73
N GLY A 64 -4.94 -21.57 -11.58
CA GLY A 64 -5.74 -21.47 -10.35
C GLY A 64 -6.37 -20.09 -10.14
N ARG A 65 -6.44 -19.25 -11.16
CA ARG A 65 -6.96 -17.89 -11.04
C ARG A 65 -8.44 -17.87 -10.68
N ILE A 66 -8.79 -17.08 -9.67
CA ILE A 66 -10.16 -16.86 -9.21
C ILE A 66 -10.53 -15.39 -9.41
N GLU A 67 -11.68 -15.14 -10.03
CA GLU A 67 -12.23 -13.79 -10.20
C GLU A 67 -13.31 -13.50 -9.17
N VAL A 68 -13.19 -12.32 -8.56
CA VAL A 68 -14.09 -11.80 -7.52
C VAL A 68 -14.65 -10.48 -8.02
N PRO A 69 -15.84 -10.47 -8.67
CA PRO A 69 -16.41 -9.26 -9.24
C PRO A 69 -16.94 -8.27 -8.19
N ASP A 70 -17.23 -8.73 -6.97
CA ASP A 70 -17.61 -7.86 -5.85
C ASP A 70 -16.63 -8.06 -4.69
N TYR A 71 -15.71 -7.10 -4.55
CA TYR A 71 -14.70 -7.05 -3.51
C TYR A 71 -14.86 -5.76 -2.71
N ARG A 72 -15.06 -5.88 -1.41
CA ARG A 72 -15.33 -4.73 -0.52
C ARG A 72 -14.41 -4.76 0.68
N MET A 73 -14.02 -3.59 1.13
CA MET A 73 -13.29 -3.43 2.39
C MET A 73 -13.91 -2.29 3.19
N TRP A 74 -14.05 -2.52 4.49
CA TRP A 74 -14.36 -1.49 5.47
C TRP A 74 -13.23 -1.41 6.47
N ARG A 75 -12.88 -0.19 6.86
CA ARG A 75 -11.80 0.07 7.80
C ARG A 75 -12.19 1.18 8.75
N VAL A 76 -12.01 0.95 10.05
CA VAL A 76 -11.87 2.01 11.06
C VAL A 76 -10.40 2.09 11.42
N TYR A 77 -9.82 3.28 11.34
CA TYR A 77 -8.41 3.48 11.64
C TYR A 77 -8.19 3.69 13.13
N PRO A 78 -7.08 3.18 13.69
CA PRO A 78 -6.70 3.56 15.05
C PRO A 78 -6.26 5.03 15.08
N ALA A 79 -6.48 5.69 16.22
CA ALA A 79 -6.00 7.06 16.41
C ALA A 79 -4.46 7.15 16.46
N ALA A 80 -3.79 6.07 16.88
CA ALA A 80 -2.35 5.94 16.99
C ALA A 80 -1.90 4.49 16.72
N SER A 81 -0.64 4.29 16.32
CA SER A 81 -0.04 2.96 16.17
C SER A 81 1.45 3.02 16.47
N THR A 82 1.96 2.07 17.25
CA THR A 82 3.39 1.93 17.59
C THR A 82 4.03 0.65 17.03
N GLU A 83 3.25 -0.19 16.35
CA GLU A 83 3.68 -1.47 15.78
C GLU A 83 3.15 -1.59 14.35
N ALA A 84 4.03 -1.85 13.37
CA ALA A 84 3.67 -1.87 11.95
C ALA A 84 2.80 -3.06 11.55
N HIS A 85 3.04 -4.20 12.21
CA HIS A 85 2.56 -5.51 11.78
C HIS A 85 1.50 -6.10 12.74
N ALA A 86 1.06 -5.32 13.72
CA ALA A 86 -0.08 -5.67 14.57
C ALA A 86 -1.42 -5.31 13.92
N ALA A 87 -2.44 -6.11 14.25
CA ALA A 87 -3.82 -5.74 13.96
C ALA A 87 -4.21 -4.50 14.77
N ASN A 88 -4.77 -3.49 14.11
CA ASN A 88 -5.17 -2.25 14.75
C ASN A 88 -6.44 -1.66 14.09
N GLY A 89 -7.20 -0.88 14.85
CA GLY A 89 -8.53 -0.45 14.41
C GLY A 89 -9.44 -1.64 14.09
N TRP A 90 -10.42 -1.44 13.21
CA TRP A 90 -11.36 -2.49 12.79
C TRP A 90 -11.31 -2.64 11.28
N VAL A 91 -11.43 -3.86 10.78
CA VAL A 91 -11.35 -4.13 9.33
C VAL A 91 -12.29 -5.26 8.96
N ARG A 92 -12.94 -5.15 7.81
CA ARG A 92 -13.70 -6.24 7.18
C ARG A 92 -13.41 -6.27 5.70
N ILE A 93 -13.27 -7.46 5.15
CA ILE A 93 -13.12 -7.72 3.72
C ILE A 93 -14.17 -8.76 3.35
N ASP A 94 -14.93 -8.45 2.31
CA ASP A 94 -15.88 -9.37 1.70
C ASP A 94 -15.49 -9.60 0.24
N ALA A 95 -15.37 -10.87 -0.14
CA ALA A 95 -15.12 -11.30 -1.51
C ALA A 95 -16.24 -12.23 -1.98
N THR A 96 -17.00 -11.79 -2.98
CA THR A 96 -18.15 -12.52 -3.51
C THR A 96 -17.92 -12.91 -4.98
N LEU A 97 -18.19 -14.17 -5.31
CA LEU A 97 -18.08 -14.73 -6.65
C LEU A 97 -19.25 -14.28 -7.55
N ALA A 98 -19.11 -14.51 -8.85
CA ALA A 98 -20.11 -14.11 -9.85
C ALA A 98 -21.50 -14.76 -9.65
N ASP A 99 -21.55 -15.94 -9.04
CA ASP A 99 -22.79 -16.65 -8.70
C ASP A 99 -23.42 -16.17 -7.38
N GLY A 100 -22.82 -15.17 -6.73
CA GLY A 100 -23.26 -14.64 -5.44
C GLY A 100 -22.75 -15.42 -4.23
N SER A 101 -22.00 -16.51 -4.42
CA SER A 101 -21.41 -17.25 -3.29
C SER A 101 -20.20 -16.52 -2.69
N THR A 102 -19.99 -16.69 -1.39
CA THR A 102 -18.83 -16.12 -0.69
C THR A 102 -17.56 -16.87 -1.10
N TYR A 103 -16.58 -16.15 -1.66
CA TYR A 103 -15.24 -16.69 -1.83
C TYR A 103 -14.50 -16.72 -0.48
N PHE A 104 -14.42 -15.57 0.20
CA PHE A 104 -14.00 -15.49 1.59
C PHE A 104 -14.55 -14.24 2.26
N GLN A 105 -14.59 -14.27 3.59
CA GLN A 105 -14.72 -13.08 4.41
C GLN A 105 -13.64 -13.09 5.49
N ALA A 106 -13.14 -11.92 5.84
CA ALA A 106 -12.22 -11.73 6.95
C ALA A 106 -12.58 -10.43 7.68
N ALA A 107 -12.77 -10.49 8.99
CA ALA A 107 -13.04 -9.30 9.79
C ALA A 107 -12.32 -9.31 11.13
N TYR A 108 -12.06 -8.12 11.66
CA TYR A 108 -11.51 -7.88 12.99
C TYR A 108 -12.20 -6.66 13.58
N ASP A 109 -12.79 -6.83 14.76
CA ASP A 109 -13.61 -5.79 15.41
C ASP A 109 -12.84 -5.04 16.51
N GLY A 110 -11.50 -5.15 16.53
CA GLY A 110 -10.63 -4.59 17.56
C GLY A 110 -10.34 -5.56 18.72
N GLU A 111 -11.02 -6.71 18.75
CA GLU A 111 -10.86 -7.70 19.81
C GLU A 111 -10.85 -9.12 19.23
N THR A 112 -11.84 -9.44 18.40
CA THR A 112 -12.06 -10.76 17.83
C THR A 112 -11.87 -10.71 16.31
N SER A 113 -11.26 -11.75 15.76
CA SER A 113 -11.24 -11.97 14.31
C SER A 113 -12.34 -12.92 13.89
N TYR A 114 -12.82 -12.78 12.66
CA TYR A 114 -13.93 -13.54 12.10
C TYR A 114 -13.61 -13.94 10.66
N ASN A 115 -14.14 -15.09 10.23
CA ASN A 115 -14.29 -15.43 8.82
C ASN A 115 -15.76 -15.71 8.51
N GLN A 116 -16.04 -16.24 7.31
CA GLN A 116 -17.39 -16.59 6.87
C GLN A 116 -18.12 -17.64 7.75
N ASN A 117 -17.39 -18.31 8.66
CA ASN A 117 -17.94 -19.29 9.59
C ASN A 117 -18.05 -18.75 11.03
N GLY A 118 -17.77 -17.46 11.25
CA GLY A 118 -17.81 -16.81 12.56
C GLY A 118 -16.43 -16.58 13.20
N PRO A 119 -16.36 -16.47 14.54
CA PRO A 119 -15.13 -16.11 15.26
C PRO A 119 -13.96 -17.09 15.05
N ILE A 120 -12.75 -16.54 14.90
CA ILE A 120 -11.48 -17.27 14.77
C ILE A 120 -10.67 -17.12 16.06
N PRO A 121 -10.26 -18.23 16.71
CA PRO A 121 -9.50 -18.18 17.96
C PRO A 121 -7.99 -18.00 17.77
N GLY A 122 -7.36 -17.22 18.66
CA GLY A 122 -5.93 -17.27 18.96
C GLY A 122 -4.98 -17.03 17.78
N ALA A 123 -3.95 -17.88 17.65
CA ALA A 123 -2.82 -17.69 16.73
C ALA A 123 -3.20 -17.67 15.23
N GLN A 124 -4.35 -18.27 14.87
CA GLN A 124 -4.84 -18.25 13.49
C GLN A 124 -5.23 -16.83 13.07
N ALA A 125 -5.91 -16.10 13.97
CA ALA A 125 -6.26 -14.70 13.77
C ALA A 125 -5.01 -13.83 13.57
N SER A 126 -3.99 -14.00 14.41
CA SER A 126 -2.75 -13.21 14.33
C SER A 126 -2.01 -13.39 13.00
N ARG A 127 -2.04 -14.60 12.42
CA ARG A 127 -1.36 -14.89 11.14
C ARG A 127 -2.02 -14.22 9.95
N GLU A 128 -3.35 -14.32 9.84
CA GLU A 128 -4.10 -13.69 8.75
C GLU A 128 -3.89 -12.17 8.72
N TRP A 129 -3.75 -11.56 9.89
CA TRP A 129 -3.63 -10.13 10.03
C TRP A 129 -2.22 -9.58 9.85
N SER A 130 -1.21 -10.20 10.44
CA SER A 130 0.20 -9.79 10.24
C SER A 130 0.62 -9.80 8.76
N GLU A 131 -0.03 -10.63 7.95
CA GLU A 131 0.11 -10.67 6.50
C GLU A 131 -0.60 -9.53 5.76
N ASN A 132 -1.50 -8.80 6.42
CA ASN A 132 -2.34 -7.76 5.82
C ASN A 132 -2.02 -6.33 6.28
N PHE A 133 -1.35 -6.17 7.44
CA PHE A 133 -0.98 -4.89 8.03
C PHE A 133 0.49 -4.55 7.74
N GLY A 134 0.73 -3.34 7.22
CA GLY A 134 2.06 -2.84 6.88
C GLY A 134 2.00 -1.50 6.15
N PHE A 135 1.04 -1.34 5.22
CA PHE A 135 0.79 -0.03 4.57
C PHE A 135 0.34 1.06 5.54
N GLY A 136 -0.31 0.69 6.65
CA GLY A 136 -0.78 1.65 7.65
C GLY A 136 0.33 2.45 8.30
N ILE A 137 1.51 1.84 8.49
CA ILE A 137 2.53 2.39 9.40
C ILE A 137 3.15 3.68 8.89
N ILE A 138 3.24 3.88 7.57
CA ILE A 138 3.80 5.12 7.01
C ILE A 138 2.99 6.35 7.44
N ARG A 139 1.70 6.21 7.81
CA ARG A 139 0.90 7.33 8.36
C ARG A 139 1.41 7.85 9.70
N PHE A 140 2.12 7.00 10.45
CA PHE A 140 2.70 7.28 11.77
C PHE A 140 4.22 7.43 11.71
N ALA A 141 4.84 7.36 10.53
CA ALA A 141 6.29 7.37 10.35
C ALA A 141 7.02 8.60 10.89
N LEU A 142 6.28 9.69 11.16
CA LEU A 142 6.80 10.95 11.73
C LEU A 142 6.36 11.15 13.19
N ASP A 143 5.65 10.19 13.79
CA ASP A 143 5.24 10.23 15.18
C ASP A 143 6.43 9.86 16.10
N GLU A 144 6.30 10.18 17.39
CA GLU A 144 7.33 9.89 18.39
C GLU A 144 7.67 8.38 18.45
N GLY A 145 8.97 8.09 18.57
CA GLY A 145 9.49 6.73 18.68
C GLY A 145 9.77 6.04 17.34
N PHE A 146 9.26 6.55 16.22
CA PHE A 146 9.62 6.08 14.90
C PHE A 146 10.98 6.61 14.47
N SER A 147 11.69 5.85 13.63
CA SER A 147 12.89 6.32 12.93
C SER A 147 12.86 5.92 11.46
N LEU A 148 13.51 6.74 10.64
CA LEU A 148 13.51 6.60 9.19
C LEU A 148 14.94 6.46 8.66
N ASP A 149 15.17 5.45 7.83
CA ASP A 149 16.43 5.32 7.09
C ASP A 149 16.21 5.64 5.61
N ARG A 150 17.12 6.42 5.05
CA ARG A 150 17.25 6.62 3.61
C ARG A 150 18.01 5.44 3.03
N LEU A 151 17.39 4.68 2.14
CA LEU A 151 18.02 3.57 1.44
C LEU A 151 18.38 3.99 0.00
N PRO A 152 19.16 3.20 -0.75
CA PRO A 152 19.41 3.46 -2.17
C PRO A 152 18.10 3.56 -2.97
N ASP A 153 18.08 4.46 -3.95
CA ASP A 153 16.97 4.59 -4.90
C ASP A 153 16.81 3.35 -5.78
N ASP A 154 15.60 3.17 -6.29
CA ASP A 154 15.24 2.05 -7.16
C ASP A 154 14.09 2.47 -8.09
N ALA A 155 13.42 1.50 -8.71
CA ALA A 155 12.22 1.72 -9.50
C ALA A 155 11.16 0.64 -9.23
N ALA A 156 9.90 1.06 -9.30
CA ALA A 156 8.74 0.15 -9.29
C ALA A 156 7.94 0.34 -10.58
N ASP A 157 7.75 -0.77 -11.32
CA ASP A 157 7.03 -0.78 -12.60
C ASP A 157 7.51 0.29 -13.60
N GLY A 158 8.83 0.52 -13.63
CA GLY A 158 9.48 1.49 -14.53
C GLY A 158 9.43 2.94 -14.06
N ARG A 159 8.85 3.24 -12.89
CA ARG A 159 8.89 4.58 -12.28
C ARG A 159 9.99 4.64 -11.23
N ALA A 160 10.87 5.64 -11.34
CA ALA A 160 11.91 5.91 -10.36
C ALA A 160 11.29 6.22 -8.99
N MET A 161 11.90 5.69 -7.93
CA MET A 161 11.41 5.85 -6.57
C MET A 161 12.55 6.06 -5.58
N HIS A 162 12.26 6.89 -4.59
CA HIS A 162 12.97 6.92 -3.34
C HIS A 162 12.60 5.73 -2.47
N VAL A 163 13.61 5.11 -1.85
CA VAL A 163 13.39 4.02 -0.90
C VAL A 163 13.66 4.50 0.51
N VAL A 164 12.65 4.36 1.36
CA VAL A 164 12.70 4.69 2.79
C VAL A 164 12.35 3.46 3.60
N ARG A 165 13.11 3.19 4.66
CA ARG A 165 12.72 2.23 5.69
C ARG A 165 12.09 2.95 6.87
N VAL A 166 10.88 2.54 7.23
CA VAL A 166 10.23 2.92 8.48
C VAL A 166 10.57 1.86 9.52
N ASN A 167 11.22 2.27 10.61
CA ASN A 167 11.46 1.42 11.78
C ASN A 167 10.49 1.84 12.88
N ASP A 168 9.63 0.91 13.29
CA ASP A 168 8.67 1.16 14.38
C ASP A 168 9.31 0.99 15.78
N PRO A 169 8.70 1.56 16.83
CA PRO A 169 9.17 1.41 18.21
C PRO A 169 9.32 -0.02 18.72
N GLN A 170 8.65 -1.01 18.11
CA GLN A 170 8.71 -2.42 18.50
C GLN A 170 9.77 -3.20 17.69
N GLY A 171 10.53 -2.54 16.82
CA GLY A 171 11.59 -3.12 16.01
C GLY A 171 11.12 -3.67 14.65
N GLY A 172 9.85 -3.50 14.30
CA GLY A 172 9.33 -3.83 12.99
C GLY A 172 9.90 -2.89 11.92
N LYS A 173 10.16 -3.46 10.74
CA LYS A 173 10.79 -2.77 9.61
C LYS A 173 9.92 -2.91 8.38
N THR A 174 9.53 -1.79 7.80
CA THR A 174 8.77 -1.76 6.54
C THR A 174 9.47 -0.84 5.56
N LEU A 175 9.72 -1.36 4.36
CA LEU A 175 10.28 -0.58 3.26
C LEU A 175 9.14 0.06 2.47
N PHE A 176 9.35 1.29 2.02
CA PHE A 176 8.44 2.05 1.18
C PHE A 176 9.18 2.63 -0.01
N GLY A 177 8.59 2.46 -1.19
CA GLY A 177 9.01 3.05 -2.44
C GLY A 177 8.10 4.21 -2.77
N ILE A 178 8.64 5.41 -2.84
CA ILE A 178 7.93 6.68 -3.01
C ILE A 178 8.41 7.30 -4.32
N ALA A 179 7.49 7.58 -5.25
CA ALA A 179 7.83 8.08 -6.57
C ALA A 179 8.68 9.36 -6.50
N ALA A 180 9.72 9.44 -7.32
CA ALA A 180 10.61 10.61 -7.34
C ALA A 180 9.97 11.86 -7.96
N ASP A 181 8.92 11.69 -8.78
CA ASP A 181 8.27 12.76 -9.55
C ASP A 181 7.06 13.38 -8.83
N ASP A 182 6.22 12.57 -8.19
CA ASP A 182 4.96 13.02 -7.56
C ASP A 182 4.79 12.57 -6.09
N TYR A 183 5.78 11.85 -5.54
CA TYR A 183 5.77 11.29 -4.18
C TYR A 183 4.60 10.34 -3.88
N ALA A 184 3.96 9.75 -4.89
CA ALA A 184 3.02 8.66 -4.68
C ALA A 184 3.72 7.44 -4.06
N ILE A 185 3.10 6.79 -3.09
CA ILE A 185 3.62 5.54 -2.50
C ILE A 185 3.36 4.41 -3.49
N LEU A 186 4.39 4.01 -4.24
CA LEU A 186 4.29 3.01 -5.31
C LEU A 186 4.44 1.59 -4.81
N TRP A 187 5.17 1.41 -3.71
CA TRP A 187 5.61 0.09 -3.28
C TRP A 187 5.77 0.03 -1.76
N LEU A 188 5.55 -1.16 -1.20
CA LEU A 188 6.06 -1.50 0.13
C LEU A 188 6.53 -2.94 0.18
N GLY A 189 7.40 -3.23 1.15
CA GLY A 189 7.75 -4.60 1.47
C GLY A 189 8.22 -4.81 2.90
N PHE A 190 7.95 -5.99 3.45
CA PHE A 190 8.38 -6.43 4.77
C PHE A 190 8.37 -7.96 4.88
N SER A 191 9.13 -8.49 5.84
CA SER A 191 9.19 -9.93 6.06
C SER A 191 7.97 -10.42 6.86
N THR A 192 7.43 -11.57 6.46
CA THR A 192 6.37 -12.28 7.19
C THR A 192 6.75 -13.75 7.37
N ALA A 193 6.00 -14.50 8.18
CA ALA A 193 6.18 -15.95 8.30
C ALA A 193 5.97 -16.71 6.98
N ARG A 194 5.25 -16.11 6.02
CA ARG A 194 4.99 -16.68 4.69
C ARG A 194 6.07 -16.36 3.66
N GLY A 195 7.00 -15.46 3.98
CA GLY A 195 8.02 -14.96 3.06
C GLY A 195 8.04 -13.44 2.98
N TRP A 196 8.74 -12.91 1.98
CA TRP A 196 8.79 -11.49 1.69
C TRP A 196 7.45 -11.02 1.13
N HIS A 197 6.72 -10.23 1.91
CA HIS A 197 5.47 -9.62 1.50
C HIS A 197 5.75 -8.31 0.77
N GLU A 198 5.16 -8.15 -0.41
CA GLU A 198 5.29 -6.93 -1.22
C GLU A 198 3.93 -6.48 -1.75
N ARG A 199 3.66 -5.18 -1.71
CA ARG A 199 2.54 -4.57 -2.43
C ARG A 199 3.01 -3.51 -3.40
N ARG A 200 2.38 -3.49 -4.58
CA ARG A 200 2.54 -2.45 -5.61
C ARG A 200 1.25 -1.69 -5.80
N TYR A 201 1.36 -0.38 -5.96
CA TYR A 201 0.27 0.57 -6.03
C TYR A 201 0.33 1.35 -7.35
N SER A 202 -0.81 1.45 -8.03
CA SER A 202 -0.94 2.21 -9.27
C SER A 202 -2.37 2.76 -9.42
N ASP A 203 -2.61 3.48 -10.51
CA ASP A 203 -3.94 3.97 -10.90
C ASP A 203 -4.59 4.84 -9.81
N PHE A 204 -3.80 5.73 -9.21
CA PHE A 204 -4.23 6.60 -8.12
C PHE A 204 -5.33 7.55 -8.57
N TYR A 205 -6.36 7.72 -7.73
CA TYR A 205 -7.49 8.59 -7.99
C TYR A 205 -7.98 9.30 -6.73
N ARG A 206 -8.85 10.29 -6.93
CA ARG A 206 -9.48 11.08 -5.86
C ARG A 206 -10.94 11.32 -6.20
N ASN A 207 -11.79 11.33 -5.20
CA ASN A 207 -13.15 11.83 -5.32
C ASN A 207 -13.14 13.37 -5.41
N PRO A 208 -14.14 13.99 -6.05
CA PRO A 208 -14.29 15.44 -6.08
C PRO A 208 -14.38 16.03 -4.67
N GLY A 209 -13.67 17.13 -4.44
CA GLY A 209 -13.77 17.89 -3.18
C GLY A 209 -13.02 17.29 -1.98
N VAL A 210 -12.27 16.20 -2.15
CA VAL A 210 -11.41 15.64 -1.10
C VAL A 210 -9.95 15.62 -1.52
N SER A 211 -9.04 15.78 -0.56
CA SER A 211 -7.59 15.77 -0.82
C SER A 211 -7.01 14.35 -0.84
N PHE A 212 -7.69 13.40 -0.19
CA PHE A 212 -7.29 11.99 -0.06
C PHE A 212 -7.07 11.32 -1.41
N VAL A 213 -5.90 10.71 -1.58
CA VAL A 213 -5.52 9.92 -2.76
C VAL A 213 -5.62 8.43 -2.45
N GLN A 214 -6.43 7.72 -3.23
CA GLN A 214 -6.62 6.28 -3.14
C GLN A 214 -5.87 5.58 -4.29
N PRO A 215 -5.01 4.58 -4.01
CA PRO A 215 -4.55 3.66 -5.04
C PRO A 215 -5.74 2.92 -5.67
N GLY A 216 -5.93 3.06 -6.97
CA GLY A 216 -6.96 2.33 -7.73
C GLY A 216 -6.60 0.89 -8.02
N ARG A 217 -5.31 0.54 -8.00
CA ARG A 217 -4.85 -0.83 -8.21
C ARG A 217 -3.79 -1.22 -7.20
N VAL A 218 -3.98 -2.39 -6.61
CA VAL A 218 -3.08 -2.98 -5.60
C VAL A 218 -2.73 -4.39 -6.05
N ARG A 219 -1.44 -4.70 -6.16
CA ARG A 219 -0.95 -6.06 -6.45
C ARG A 219 -0.11 -6.53 -5.29
N LEU A 220 -0.38 -7.73 -4.79
CA LEU A 220 0.33 -8.34 -3.66
C LEU A 220 1.10 -9.58 -4.14
N TYR A 221 2.34 -9.67 -3.68
CA TYR A 221 3.32 -10.70 -3.98
C TYR A 221 3.87 -11.29 -2.67
N TYR A 222 4.16 -12.59 -2.69
CA TYR A 222 5.02 -13.24 -1.71
C TYR A 222 6.19 -13.86 -2.43
N ASP A 223 7.41 -13.54 -2.02
CA ASP A 223 8.65 -14.05 -2.63
C ASP A 223 8.68 -13.87 -4.15
N GLY A 224 8.18 -12.72 -4.63
CA GLY A 224 8.08 -12.40 -6.05
C GLY A 224 6.90 -13.08 -6.79
N VAL A 225 6.16 -13.97 -6.15
CA VAL A 225 4.99 -14.65 -6.74
C VAL A 225 3.72 -13.87 -6.43
N LYS A 226 3.05 -13.39 -7.47
CA LYS A 226 1.79 -12.66 -7.37
C LYS A 226 0.69 -13.55 -6.76
N GLN A 227 0.02 -13.04 -5.73
CA GLN A 227 -1.07 -13.74 -5.04
C GLN A 227 -2.43 -13.12 -5.33
N ASN A 228 -2.50 -11.80 -5.48
CA ASN A 228 -3.75 -11.11 -5.75
C ASN A 228 -3.53 -9.75 -6.38
N GLU A 229 -4.54 -9.32 -7.11
CA GLU A 229 -4.66 -8.00 -7.70
C GLU A 229 -6.05 -7.49 -7.43
N ILE A 230 -6.13 -6.34 -6.78
CA ILE A 230 -7.39 -5.66 -6.48
C ILE A 230 -7.45 -4.37 -7.30
N VAL A 231 -8.58 -4.12 -7.93
CA VAL A 231 -8.90 -2.86 -8.62
C VAL A 231 -10.06 -2.22 -7.87
N TRP A 232 -9.77 -1.12 -7.19
CA TRP A 232 -10.73 -0.27 -6.49
C TRP A 232 -11.32 0.75 -7.46
N THR A 233 -12.64 0.91 -7.41
CA THR A 233 -13.37 1.81 -8.30
C THR A 233 -14.12 2.90 -7.55
N ASP A 234 -14.32 2.72 -6.25
CA ASP A 234 -15.05 3.66 -5.40
C ASP A 234 -14.53 3.61 -3.96
N TYR A 235 -14.59 4.76 -3.30
CA TYR A 235 -14.29 4.87 -1.87
C TYR A 235 -15.15 5.91 -1.17
N ALA A 236 -15.38 5.69 0.13
CA ALA A 236 -15.99 6.66 1.03
C ALA A 236 -15.11 6.83 2.27
N LEU A 237 -15.05 8.06 2.80
CA LEU A 237 -14.23 8.41 3.94
C LEU A 237 -15.11 8.84 5.11
N ASN A 238 -14.63 8.55 6.32
CA ASN A 238 -15.18 9.09 7.55
C ASN A 238 -16.68 8.82 7.71
N GLU A 239 -17.17 7.69 7.17
CA GLU A 239 -18.49 7.15 7.46
C GLU A 239 -18.56 6.66 8.91
N ASP A 240 -19.75 6.70 9.50
CA ASP A 240 -19.99 6.06 10.78
C ASP A 240 -20.22 4.56 10.58
N LEU A 241 -19.20 3.77 10.89
CA LEU A 241 -19.23 2.31 10.70
C LEU A 241 -19.50 1.64 12.06
N PRO A 242 -20.68 1.04 12.26
CA PRO A 242 -20.99 0.39 13.54
C PRO A 242 -20.12 -0.85 13.75
N ARG A 243 -19.72 -1.13 15.00
CA ARG A 243 -18.89 -2.31 15.34
C ARG A 243 -19.52 -3.62 14.84
N SER A 244 -20.85 -3.73 14.85
CA SER A 244 -21.57 -4.91 14.36
C SER A 244 -21.30 -5.23 12.88
N LEU A 245 -20.87 -4.25 12.08
CA LEU A 245 -20.43 -4.50 10.70
C LEU A 245 -19.21 -5.44 10.65
N PHE A 246 -18.36 -5.42 11.68
CA PHE A 246 -17.12 -6.19 11.77
C PHE A 246 -17.30 -7.54 12.47
N GLN A 247 -18.52 -7.86 12.90
CA GLN A 247 -18.87 -9.09 13.59
C GLN A 247 -19.65 -9.99 12.64
N ILE A 248 -19.00 -11.05 12.16
CA ILE A 248 -19.64 -12.01 11.26
C ILE A 248 -20.29 -13.12 12.10
N GLY A 249 -21.61 -13.26 11.99
CA GLY A 249 -22.37 -14.36 12.57
C GLY A 249 -22.42 -15.54 11.59
N GLY A 250 -22.24 -16.75 12.12
CA GLY A 250 -22.49 -17.99 11.39
C GLY A 250 -23.97 -18.35 11.30
#